data_AF-A0A5B8VUY4-F1
#
_entry.id   AF-A0A5B8VUY4-F1
#
_cell.length_a   1.000
_cell.length_b   1.000
_cell.length_c   1.000
_cell.angle_alpha   90.00
_cell.angle_beta   90.00
_cell.angle_gamma   90.00
#
_symmetry.space_group_name_H-M   'P 1'
#
loop_
_entity.id
_entity.type
_entity.pdbx_description
1 polymer ?
#
loop_
_entity_poly.entity_id
_entity_poly.type
_entity_poly.pdbx_seq_one_letter_code
_entity_poly.pdbx_strand_id
1 'polypeptide(L)'
;MDPYYEYLSVLEKSPANKEALNNVINMAISRNMNQEALVWIDKALRISPNDKDLLAQKQNLLEKGGRYGQAAAIAAKLMYINPSTFTKQTYFDLELKRARDFAVQGLYDSAEVVYQTVLRIEPNNNKP
;
A
#
# COMPACT_ATOMS: atom_id res chain seq x y z
N MET A 1 -14.04 26.85 10.09
CA MET A 1 -13.68 25.61 10.80
C MET A 1 -12.90 24.76 9.81
N ASP A 2 -11.82 24.09 10.22
CA ASP A 2 -11.09 23.22 9.28
C ASP A 2 -11.96 21.98 8.98
N PRO A 3 -12.33 21.73 7.70
CA PRO A 3 -13.21 20.62 7.33
C PRO A 3 -12.73 19.26 7.84
N TYR A 4 -11.44 19.11 8.11
CA TYR A 4 -10.85 17.92 8.70
C TYR A 4 -11.55 17.54 10.01
N TYR A 5 -11.74 18.50 10.93
CA TYR A 5 -12.36 18.22 12.23
C TYR A 5 -13.87 18.01 12.14
N GLU A 6 -14.53 18.56 11.12
CA GLU A 6 -15.95 18.30 10.86
C GLU A 6 -16.15 16.82 10.49
N TYR A 7 -15.32 16.29 9.59
CA TYR A 7 -15.37 14.87 9.24
C TYR A 7 -14.95 13.96 10.40
N LEU A 8 -13.99 14.37 11.24
CA LEU A 8 -13.67 13.62 12.46
C LEU A 8 -14.88 13.52 13.39
N SER A 9 -15.63 14.61 13.60
CA SER A 9 -16.85 14.58 14.41
C SER A 9 -17.92 13.65 13.82
N VAL A 10 -18.01 13.56 12.48
CA VAL A 10 -18.87 12.57 11.83
C VAL A 10 -18.40 11.15 12.14
N LEU A 11 -17.09 10.88 12.11
CA LEU A 11 -16.53 9.56 12.40
C LEU A 11 -16.63 9.17 13.87
N GLU A 12 -16.67 10.12 14.80
CA GLU A 12 -16.95 9.84 16.22
C GLU A 12 -18.36 9.28 16.40
N LYS A 13 -19.34 9.81 15.67
CA LYS A 13 -20.74 9.37 15.73
C LYS A 13 -21.02 8.15 14.85
N SER A 14 -20.33 8.08 13.71
CA SER A 14 -20.53 7.07 12.68
C SER A 14 -19.17 6.61 12.13
N PRO A 15 -18.45 5.72 12.85
CA PRO A 15 -17.09 5.32 12.50
C PRO A 15 -16.94 4.64 11.13
N ALA A 16 -18.04 4.12 10.59
CA ALA A 16 -18.08 3.47 9.28
C ALA A 16 -18.63 4.37 8.15
N ASN A 17 -18.81 5.68 8.41
CA ASN A 17 -19.22 6.62 7.38
C ASN A 17 -18.15 6.72 6.28
N LYS A 18 -18.44 6.13 5.11
CA LYS A 18 -17.49 6.04 3.99
C LYS A 18 -17.07 7.40 3.45
N GLU A 19 -17.99 8.35 3.37
CA GLU A 19 -17.72 9.70 2.87
C GLU A 19 -16.75 10.44 3.81
N ALA A 20 -17.00 10.40 5.12
CA ALA A 20 -16.12 11.00 6.10
C ALA A 20 -14.75 10.33 6.15
N LEU A 21 -14.69 8.99 6.05
CA LEU A 21 -13.42 8.25 5.95
C LEU A 21 -12.63 8.69 4.71
N ASN A 22 -13.26 8.73 3.54
CA ASN A 22 -12.61 9.13 2.29
C ASN A 22 -12.08 10.56 2.37
N ASN A 23 -12.87 11.50 2.90
CA ASN A 23 -12.44 12.88 3.04
C ASN A 23 -11.27 13.03 4.04
N VAL A 24 -11.33 12.38 5.20
CA VAL A 24 -10.23 12.40 6.18
C VAL A 24 -8.95 11.82 5.59
N ILE A 25 -9.03 10.69 4.89
CA ILE A 25 -7.87 10.07 4.23
C ILE A 25 -7.28 11.02 3.18
N ASN A 26 -8.12 11.56 2.27
CA ASN A 26 -7.66 12.45 1.21
C ASN A 26 -7.03 13.73 1.76
N MET A 27 -7.61 14.31 2.82
CA MET A 27 -7.06 15.49 3.49
C MET A 27 -5.75 15.18 4.22
N ALA A 28 -5.64 14.03 4.88
CA ALA A 28 -4.39 13.61 5.53
C ALA A 28 -3.27 13.39 4.49
N ILE A 29 -3.59 12.76 3.35
CA ILE A 29 -2.63 12.58 2.24
C ILE A 29 -2.19 13.93 1.66
N SER A 30 -3.13 14.84 1.37
CA SER A 30 -2.80 16.14 0.76
C SER A 30 -1.97 17.03 1.69
N ARG A 31 -2.08 16.83 3.01
CA ARG A 31 -1.28 17.50 4.04
C ARG A 31 0.04 16.79 4.36
N ASN A 32 0.41 15.74 3.61
CA ASN A 32 1.57 14.89 3.86
C ASN A 32 1.57 14.23 5.27
N MET A 33 0.41 14.10 5.91
CA MET A 33 0.22 13.42 7.19
C MET A 33 0.15 11.90 6.98
N ASN A 34 1.23 11.33 6.43
CA ASN A 34 1.24 9.95 5.91
C ASN A 34 0.91 8.89 6.98
N GLN A 35 1.38 9.06 8.22
CA GLN A 35 1.06 8.12 9.30
C GLN A 35 -0.42 8.15 9.68
N GLU A 36 -1.00 9.34 9.73
CA GLU A 36 -2.41 9.52 10.04
C GLU A 36 -3.30 8.97 8.92
N ALA A 37 -2.93 9.23 7.66
CA ALA A 37 -3.58 8.64 6.51
C ALA A 37 -3.58 7.10 6.56
N LEU A 38 -2.45 6.48 6.92
CA LEU A 38 -2.37 5.01 7.08
C LEU A 38 -3.32 4.50 8.17
N VAL A 39 -3.43 5.19 9.31
CA VAL A 39 -4.38 4.82 10.38
C VAL A 39 -5.83 4.86 9.88
N TRP A 40 -6.20 5.90 9.14
CA TRP A 40 -7.55 6.03 8.60
C TRP A 40 -7.84 5.04 7.48
N ILE A 41 -6.88 4.78 6.60
CA ILE A 41 -6.99 3.74 5.58
C ILE A 41 -7.18 2.36 6.23
N ASP A 42 -6.45 2.05 7.31
CA ASP A 42 -6.61 0.79 8.03
C ASP A 42 -7.99 0.64 8.67
N LYS A 43 -8.56 1.72 9.21
CA LYS A 43 -9.95 1.72 9.69
C LYS A 43 -10.93 1.47 8.54
N ALA A 44 -10.75 2.14 7.41
CA ALA A 44 -11.61 1.98 6.25
C ALA A 44 -11.51 0.57 5.64
N LEU A 45 -10.32 -0.02 5.58
CA LEU A 45 -10.09 -1.39 5.12
C LEU A 45 -10.65 -2.45 6.06
N ARG A 46 -10.86 -2.17 7.35
CA ARG A 46 -11.61 -3.11 8.22
C ARG A 46 -13.08 -3.24 7.82
N ILE A 47 -13.65 -2.19 7.23
CA ILE A 47 -15.04 -2.16 6.77
C ILE A 47 -15.14 -2.73 5.34
N SER A 48 -14.19 -2.36 4.48
CA SER A 48 -14.11 -2.81 3.08
C SER A 48 -12.74 -3.44 2.78
N PRO A 49 -12.49 -4.71 3.17
CA PRO A 49 -11.15 -5.31 3.11
C PRO A 49 -10.53 -5.42 1.71
N ASN A 50 -11.36 -5.41 0.67
CA ASN A 50 -10.95 -5.58 -0.71
C ASN A 50 -11.20 -4.31 -1.56
N ASP A 51 -11.38 -3.17 -0.90
CA ASP A 51 -11.46 -1.88 -1.58
C ASP A 51 -10.13 -1.58 -2.27
N LYS A 52 -10.13 -1.61 -3.61
CA LYS A 52 -8.91 -1.52 -4.41
C LYS A 52 -8.27 -0.13 -4.30
N ASP A 53 -9.07 0.92 -4.15
CA ASP A 53 -8.58 2.29 -4.09
C ASP A 53 -7.90 2.54 -2.75
N LEU A 54 -8.49 2.07 -1.64
CA LEU A 54 -7.87 2.14 -0.32
C LEU A 54 -6.59 1.30 -0.23
N LEU A 55 -6.58 0.11 -0.83
CA LEU A 55 -5.38 -0.73 -0.92
C LEU A 55 -4.28 -0.04 -1.73
N ALA A 56 -4.61 0.58 -2.86
CA ALA A 56 -3.65 1.32 -3.69
C ALA A 56 -3.08 2.54 -2.95
N GLN A 57 -3.93 3.32 -2.26
CA GLN A 57 -3.48 4.44 -1.44
C GLN A 57 -2.53 3.98 -0.32
N LYS A 58 -2.88 2.88 0.39
CA LYS A 58 -2.01 2.29 1.41
C LYS A 58 -0.66 1.86 0.84
N GLN A 59 -0.66 1.14 -0.27
CA GLN A 59 0.55 0.68 -0.95
C GLN A 59 1.46 1.86 -1.30
N ASN A 60 0.91 2.91 -1.91
CA ASN A 60 1.66 4.10 -2.29
C ASN A 60 2.27 4.83 -1.09
N LEU A 61 1.53 4.96 0.01
CA LEU A 61 2.04 5.59 1.23
C LEU A 61 3.15 4.77 1.89
N LEU A 62 3.00 3.45 1.94
CA LEU A 62 4.02 2.55 2.47
C LEU A 62 5.29 2.60 1.64
N GLU A 63 5.16 2.61 0.32
CA GLU A 63 6.28 2.73 -0.61
C GLU A 63 7.03 4.06 -0.43
N LYS A 64 6.30 5.19 -0.38
CA LYS A 64 6.88 6.52 -0.11
C LYS A 64 7.61 6.57 1.24
N GLY A 65 7.15 5.78 2.21
CA GLY A 65 7.79 5.64 3.52
C GLY A 65 8.93 4.64 3.58
N GLY A 66 9.37 4.07 2.43
CA GLY A 66 10.43 3.06 2.36
C GLY A 66 10.04 1.69 2.95
N ARG A 67 8.77 1.48 3.28
CA ARG A 67 8.26 0.21 3.85
C ARG A 67 7.95 -0.78 2.74
N TYR A 68 8.96 -1.10 1.91
CA TYR A 68 8.79 -1.86 0.67
C TYR A 68 8.18 -3.25 0.88
N GLY A 69 8.54 -3.97 1.94
CA GLY A 69 7.93 -5.29 2.23
C GLY A 69 6.43 -5.22 2.55
N GLN A 70 5.99 -4.20 3.29
CA GLN A 70 4.56 -3.99 3.56
C GLN A 70 3.82 -3.54 2.30
N ALA A 71 4.43 -2.67 1.50
CA ALA A 71 3.87 -2.24 0.23
C ALA A 71 3.71 -3.43 -0.74
N ALA A 72 4.72 -4.30 -0.84
CA ALA A 72 4.70 -5.49 -1.69
C ALA A 72 3.59 -6.47 -1.26
N ALA A 73 3.37 -6.66 0.04
CA ALA A 73 2.26 -7.49 0.53
C ALA A 73 0.88 -6.95 0.08
N ILE A 74 0.70 -5.61 0.07
CA ILE A 74 -0.53 -5.00 -0.44
C ILE A 74 -0.62 -5.15 -1.97
N ALA A 75 0.48 -4.99 -2.70
CA ALA A 75 0.52 -5.20 -4.15
C ALA A 75 0.20 -6.65 -4.54
N ALA A 76 0.70 -7.64 -3.79
CA ALA A 76 0.34 -9.04 -3.97
C ALA A 76 -1.17 -9.28 -3.77
N LYS A 77 -1.78 -8.64 -2.76
CA LYS A 77 -3.23 -8.69 -2.56
C LYS A 77 -3.99 -8.04 -3.72
N LEU A 78 -3.55 -6.87 -4.20
CA LEU A 78 -4.15 -6.21 -5.38
C LEU A 78 -4.02 -7.07 -6.64
N MET A 79 -2.89 -7.73 -6.83
CA MET A 79 -2.66 -8.68 -7.92
C MET A 79 -3.60 -9.89 -7.85
N TYR A 80 -3.91 -10.38 -6.65
CA TYR A 80 -4.90 -11.46 -6.47
C TYR A 80 -6.33 -11.00 -6.75
N ILE A 81 -6.73 -9.82 -6.25
CA ILE A 81 -8.09 -9.29 -6.41
C ILE A 81 -8.35 -8.82 -7.85
N ASN A 82 -7.35 -8.23 -8.50
CA ASN A 82 -7.44 -7.69 -9.84
C ASN A 82 -6.16 -7.99 -10.64
N PRO A 83 -6.01 -9.24 -11.12
CA PRO A 83 -4.83 -9.64 -11.88
C PRO A 83 -4.72 -8.83 -13.17
N SER A 84 -3.62 -8.11 -13.33
CA SER A 84 -3.28 -7.39 -14.56
C SER A 84 -1.78 -7.30 -14.73
N THR A 85 -1.32 -6.94 -15.92
CA THR A 85 0.10 -6.64 -16.16
C THR A 85 0.58 -5.53 -15.22
N PHE A 86 -0.27 -4.53 -14.96
CA PHE A 86 0.03 -3.44 -14.04
C PHE A 86 0.24 -3.94 -12.60
N THR A 87 -0.69 -4.73 -12.04
CA THR A 87 -0.54 -5.22 -10.66
C THR A 87 0.62 -6.18 -10.48
N LYS A 88 0.93 -6.99 -11.51
CA LYS A 88 2.15 -7.82 -11.55
C LYS A 88 3.42 -6.97 -11.56
N GLN A 89 3.47 -5.93 -12.41
CA GLN A 89 4.61 -5.01 -12.48
C GLN A 89 4.82 -4.28 -11.16
N THR A 90 3.75 -3.75 -10.55
CA THR A 90 3.85 -3.06 -9.25
C THR A 90 4.40 -3.98 -8.16
N TYR A 91 3.94 -5.23 -8.10
CA TYR A 91 4.48 -6.21 -7.15
C TYR A 91 5.96 -6.51 -7.41
N PHE A 92 6.34 -6.72 -8.67
CA PHE A 92 7.73 -6.90 -9.09
C PHE A 92 8.62 -5.73 -8.65
N ASP A 93 8.21 -4.49 -8.94
CA ASP A 93 8.98 -3.29 -8.63
C ASP A 93 9.19 -3.12 -7.12
N LEU A 94 8.18 -3.43 -6.31
CA LEU A 94 8.24 -3.33 -4.86
C LEU A 94 9.15 -4.40 -4.23
N GLU A 95 9.08 -5.65 -4.70
CA GLU A 95 10.02 -6.69 -4.25
C GLU A 95 11.45 -6.36 -4.67
N LEU A 96 11.67 -5.79 -5.86
CA LEU A 96 13.00 -5.34 -6.27
C LEU A 96 13.53 -4.20 -5.39
N LYS A 97 12.69 -3.22 -5.04
CA LYS A 97 13.04 -2.16 -4.08
C LYS A 97 13.37 -2.73 -2.70
N ARG A 98 12.60 -3.72 -2.23
CA ARG A 98 12.85 -4.43 -0.97
C ARG A 98 14.18 -5.18 -0.97
N ALA A 99 14.51 -5.91 -2.04
CA ALA A 99 15.79 -6.61 -2.16
C ALA A 99 16.97 -5.64 -2.12
N ARG A 100 16.85 -4.51 -2.82
CA ARG A 100 17.87 -3.43 -2.79
C ARG A 100 18.01 -2.81 -1.41
N ASP A 101 16.90 -2.57 -0.72
CA ASP A 101 16.90 -2.05 0.64
C ASP A 101 17.63 -2.99 1.62
N PHE A 102 17.37 -4.30 1.54
CA PHE A 102 18.13 -5.29 2.30
C PHE A 102 19.64 -5.27 1.96
N ALA A 103 19.99 -5.18 0.67
CA ALA A 103 21.39 -5.11 0.25
C ALA A 103 22.10 -3.85 0.78
N VAL A 104 21.43 -2.69 0.77
CA VAL A 104 21.95 -1.44 1.34
C VAL A 104 22.16 -1.56 2.85
N GLN A 105 21.31 -2.32 3.54
CA GLN A 105 21.45 -2.62 4.97
C GLN A 105 22.46 -3.73 5.28
N GLY A 106 23.12 -4.31 4.27
CA GLY A 106 24.07 -5.42 4.44
C GLY A 106 23.40 -6.78 4.73
N LEU A 107 22.07 -6.87 4.60
CA LEU A 107 21.29 -8.09 4.82
C LEU A 107 21.26 -8.93 3.55
N TYR A 108 22.42 -9.42 3.11
CA TYR A 108 22.58 -10.10 1.83
C TYR A 108 21.75 -11.37 1.69
N ASP A 109 21.64 -12.19 2.74
CA ASP A 109 20.83 -13.41 2.72
C ASP A 109 19.35 -13.09 2.45
N SER A 110 18.84 -12.02 3.07
CA SER A 110 17.46 -11.56 2.86
C SER A 110 17.28 -10.98 1.46
N ALA A 111 18.28 -10.25 0.96
CA ALA A 111 18.27 -9.72 -0.40
C ALA A 111 18.24 -10.85 -1.43
N GLU A 112 19.07 -11.89 -1.27
CA GLU A 112 19.13 -13.05 -2.17
C GLU A 112 17.79 -13.76 -2.28
N VAL A 113 17.14 -14.05 -1.15
CA VAL A 113 15.81 -14.68 -1.13
C VAL A 113 14.78 -13.85 -1.91
N VAL A 114 14.80 -12.53 -1.76
CA VAL A 114 13.88 -11.65 -2.49
C VAL A 114 14.24 -11.57 -3.97
N TYR A 115 15.52 -11.50 -4.34
CA TYR A 115 15.94 -11.51 -5.76
C TYR A 115 15.52 -12.79 -6.48
N GLN A 116 15.65 -13.95 -5.84
CA GLN A 116 15.15 -15.21 -6.38
C GLN A 116 13.64 -15.18 -6.63
N THR A 117 12.89 -14.54 -5.73
CA THR A 117 11.45 -14.32 -5.91
C THR A 117 11.18 -13.42 -7.11
N VAL A 118 11.89 -12.29 -7.23
CA VAL A 118 11.78 -11.31 -8.32
C VAL A 118 12.01 -11.95 -9.70
N LEU A 119 13.07 -12.77 -9.84
CA LEU A 119 13.39 -13.48 -11.09
C LEU A 119 12.27 -14.42 -11.56
N ARG A 120 11.50 -14.99 -10.63
CA ARG A 120 10.37 -15.88 -10.94
C ARG A 120 9.12 -15.12 -11.38
N ILE A 121 8.94 -13.88 -10.92
CA ILE A 121 7.74 -13.07 -11.18
C ILE A 121 7.93 -12.06 -12.31
N GLU A 122 9.10 -12.08 -12.97
CA GLU A 122 9.42 -11.20 -14.08
C GLU A 122 8.22 -11.06 -15.05
N PRO A 123 7.66 -9.85 -15.20
CA PRO A 123 6.39 -9.65 -15.92
C PRO A 123 6.40 -10.09 -17.38
N ASN A 124 7.61 -10.20 -17.97
CA ASN A 124 7.84 -10.64 -19.35
C ASN A 124 8.46 -12.04 -19.46
N ASN A 125 8.64 -12.76 -18.36
CA ASN A 125 9.24 -14.09 -18.36
C ASN A 125 8.17 -15.15 -18.68
N ASN A 126 7.64 -15.06 -19.90
CA ASN A 126 7.10 -16.24 -20.58
C ASN A 126 8.30 -17.11 -20.95
N LYS A 127 8.78 -17.94 -20.01
CA LYS A 127 9.52 -19.12 -20.45
C LYS A 127 8.52 -20.09 -21.09
N PRO A 128 8.81 -20.62 -22.29
CA PRO A 128 7.97 -21.63 -22.94
C PRO A 128 7.84 -22.90 -22.08
#